data_AF-A0A4V4HRZ9-F1
#
_entry.id   AF-A0A4V4HRZ9-F1
#
_cell.length_a   1.000
_cell.length_b   1.000
_cell.length_c   1.000
_cell.angle_alpha   90.00
_cell.angle_beta   90.00
_cell.angle_gamma   90.00
#
_symmetry.space_group_name_H-M   'P 1'
#
loop_
_entity.id
_entity.type
_entity.pdbx_description
1 polymer ?
#
loop_
_entity_poly.entity_id
_entity_poly.type
_entity_poly.pdbx_seq_one_letter_code
_entity_poly.pdbx_strand_id
1 'polypeptide(L)'
;MIRDPHTVWNGRYPYEALEPAGIGPASTQDEVEDASFTLMTKRLMNPVTQTAWDELRELPKRLLADALLYDVDTEAEIERAGAWVRRERESQAQVDTDRYWSMPPELPAALAADLPELEVGPPPEVELPAEADQFPSQAFIDKLIRFDR
;
A
#
# COMPACT_ATOMS: atom_id res chain seq x y z
N MET A 1 -21.65 2.61 -3.02
CA MET A 1 -21.42 1.86 -1.77
C MET A 1 -20.05 1.21 -1.81
N ILE A 2 -19.28 1.33 -0.73
CA ILE A 2 -17.92 0.80 -0.57
C ILE A 2 -17.93 -0.23 0.55
N ARG A 3 -17.32 -1.39 0.34
CA ARG A 3 -17.14 -2.40 1.37
C ARG A 3 -16.19 -1.89 2.45
N ASP A 4 -16.49 -2.18 3.71
CA ASP A 4 -15.57 -1.93 4.82
C ASP A 4 -14.18 -2.55 4.55
N PRO A 5 -13.09 -1.75 4.51
CA PRO A 5 -11.74 -2.25 4.29
C PRO A 5 -11.27 -3.25 5.36
N HIS A 6 -11.82 -3.17 6.58
CA HIS A 6 -11.45 -4.03 7.69
C HIS A 6 -12.31 -5.30 7.80
N THR A 7 -13.38 -5.39 7.01
CA THR A 7 -14.20 -6.58 6.97
C THR A 7 -13.43 -7.72 6.31
N VAL A 8 -13.21 -8.79 7.06
CA VAL A 8 -12.70 -10.05 6.52
C VAL A 8 -13.90 -10.90 6.14
N TRP A 9 -14.08 -11.12 4.83
CA TRP A 9 -15.07 -12.06 4.30
C TRP A 9 -14.36 -13.34 3.87
N ASN A 10 -15.00 -14.49 4.06
CA ASN A 10 -14.43 -15.75 3.61
C ASN A 10 -14.52 -15.85 2.08
N GLY A 11 -13.43 -15.50 1.39
CA GLY A 11 -13.37 -15.46 -0.07
C GLY A 11 -13.76 -14.09 -0.64
N ARG A 12 -14.24 -14.08 -1.88
CA ARG A 12 -14.67 -12.84 -2.55
C ARG A 12 -15.99 -12.37 -1.95
N TYR A 13 -16.11 -11.06 -1.75
CA TYR A 13 -17.32 -10.50 -1.17
C TYR A 13 -18.54 -10.72 -2.10
N PRO A 14 -19.75 -10.99 -1.58
CA PRO A 14 -20.82 -11.57 -2.39
C PRO A 14 -21.24 -10.71 -3.59
N TYR A 15 -21.38 -9.39 -3.41
CA TYR A 15 -21.72 -8.48 -4.51
C TYR A 15 -20.61 -8.38 -5.56
N GLU A 16 -19.34 -8.45 -5.17
CA GLU A 16 -18.22 -8.46 -6.12
C GLU A 16 -18.16 -9.77 -6.91
N ALA A 17 -18.53 -10.88 -6.29
CA ALA A 17 -18.59 -12.18 -6.96
C ALA A 17 -19.76 -12.26 -7.96
N LEU A 18 -20.88 -11.59 -7.69
CA LEU A 18 -22.06 -11.57 -8.55
C LEU A 18 -22.15 -10.37 -9.51
N GLU A 19 -21.20 -9.43 -9.45
CA GLU A 19 -21.11 -8.30 -10.39
C GLU A 19 -21.23 -8.74 -11.87
N PRO A 20 -20.59 -9.83 -12.35
CA PRO A 20 -20.76 -10.29 -13.73
C PRO A 20 -22.19 -10.74 -14.10
N ALA A 21 -23.00 -11.11 -13.10
CA ALA A 21 -24.42 -11.41 -13.27
C ALA A 21 -25.29 -10.13 -13.24
N GLY A 22 -24.71 -8.97 -12.97
CA GLY A 22 -25.42 -7.69 -12.86
C GLY A 22 -26.05 -7.46 -11.48
N ILE A 23 -25.66 -8.26 -10.48
CA ILE A 23 -26.16 -8.13 -9.11
C ILE A 23 -25.26 -7.19 -8.32
N GLY A 24 -25.88 -6.21 -7.67
CA GLY A 24 -25.21 -5.28 -6.78
C GLY A 24 -26.08 -4.91 -5.59
N PRO A 25 -25.58 -4.03 -4.70
CA PRO A 25 -26.32 -3.63 -3.49
C PRO A 25 -27.67 -2.96 -3.77
N ALA A 26 -27.80 -2.33 -4.94
CA ALA A 26 -29.03 -1.69 -5.39
C ALA A 26 -30.05 -2.66 -6.03
N SER A 27 -29.67 -3.92 -6.25
CA SER A 27 -30.57 -4.92 -6.83
C SER A 27 -31.73 -5.21 -5.88
N THR A 28 -32.89 -5.60 -6.41
CA THR A 28 -34.01 -6.05 -5.57
C THR A 28 -33.76 -7.46 -5.02
N GLN A 29 -34.60 -7.93 -4.09
CA GLN A 29 -34.48 -9.31 -3.61
C GLN A 29 -34.79 -10.34 -4.70
N ASP A 30 -35.83 -10.09 -5.49
CA ASP A 30 -36.25 -10.95 -6.59
C ASP A 30 -35.13 -11.09 -7.64
N GLU A 31 -34.45 -9.99 -7.98
CA GLU A 31 -33.30 -10.01 -8.90
C GLU A 31 -32.14 -10.89 -8.39
N VAL A 32 -31.89 -10.89 -7.08
CA VAL A 32 -30.87 -11.72 -6.45
C VAL A 32 -31.26 -13.19 -6.48
N GLU A 33 -32.54 -13.52 -6.23
CA GLU A 33 -33.03 -14.90 -6.32
C GLU A 33 -32.89 -15.44 -7.76
N ASP A 34 -33.24 -14.63 -8.74
CA ASP A 34 -33.14 -14.95 -10.17
C ASP A 34 -31.71 -14.93 -10.72
N ALA A 35 -30.74 -14.43 -9.96
CA ALA A 35 -29.34 -14.37 -10.36
C ALA A 35 -28.77 -15.75 -10.73
N SER A 36 -29.26 -16.81 -10.09
CA SER A 36 -28.87 -18.19 -10.39
C SER A 36 -29.09 -18.57 -11.86
N PHE A 37 -30.21 -18.17 -12.46
CA PHE A 37 -30.50 -18.41 -13.87
C PHE A 37 -29.51 -17.66 -14.76
N THR A 38 -29.26 -16.39 -14.48
CA THR A 38 -28.30 -15.57 -15.23
C THR A 38 -26.89 -16.16 -15.17
N LEU A 39 -26.46 -16.62 -13.99
CA LEU A 39 -25.17 -17.30 -13.81
C LEU A 39 -25.08 -18.59 -14.63
N MET A 40 -26.15 -19.40 -14.66
CA MET A 40 -26.20 -20.63 -15.47
C MET A 40 -26.16 -20.32 -16.97
N THR A 41 -26.98 -19.39 -17.45
CA THR A 41 -27.06 -19.00 -18.86
C THR A 41 -25.74 -18.44 -19.37
N LYS A 42 -25.05 -17.64 -18.56
CA LYS A 42 -23.73 -17.07 -18.89
C LYS A 42 -22.57 -18.03 -18.62
N ARG A 43 -22.81 -19.25 -18.13
CA ARG A 43 -21.78 -20.23 -17.72
C ARG A 43 -20.81 -19.68 -16.67
N LEU A 44 -21.30 -18.83 -15.77
CA LEU A 44 -20.57 -18.21 -14.66
C LEU A 44 -20.84 -18.91 -13.32
N MET A 45 -21.67 -19.95 -13.31
CA MET A 45 -21.93 -20.77 -12.13
C MET A 45 -20.68 -21.59 -11.76
N ASN A 46 -20.07 -21.26 -10.64
CA ASN A 46 -18.91 -21.92 -10.04
C ASN A 46 -19.07 -21.92 -8.50
N PRO A 47 -18.23 -22.63 -7.73
CA PRO A 47 -18.40 -22.70 -6.27
C PRO A 47 -18.38 -21.32 -5.58
N VAL A 48 -17.62 -20.35 -6.10
CA VAL A 48 -17.53 -18.99 -5.54
C VAL A 48 -18.82 -18.21 -5.79
N THR A 49 -19.32 -18.22 -7.03
CA THR A 49 -20.57 -17.51 -7.38
C THR A 49 -21.79 -18.18 -6.78
N GLN A 50 -21.77 -19.50 -6.63
CA GLN A 50 -22.81 -20.24 -5.92
C GLN A 50 -22.85 -19.88 -4.43
N THR A 51 -21.70 -19.87 -3.76
CA THR A 51 -21.61 -19.46 -2.34
C THR A 51 -22.07 -18.01 -2.17
N ALA A 52 -21.63 -17.10 -3.05
CA ALA A 52 -22.06 -15.71 -3.02
C ALA A 52 -23.58 -15.56 -3.23
N TRP A 53 -24.17 -16.34 -4.12
CA TRP A 53 -25.63 -16.37 -4.31
C TRP A 53 -26.35 -16.93 -3.08
N ASP A 54 -25.84 -17.99 -2.46
CA ASP A 54 -26.40 -18.56 -1.23
C ASP A 54 -26.35 -17.57 -0.05
N GLU A 55 -25.33 -16.72 0.02
CA GLU A 55 -25.23 -15.63 1.01
C GLU A 55 -26.22 -14.49 0.76
N LEU A 56 -26.57 -14.19 -0.50
CA LEU A 56 -27.42 -13.04 -0.83
C LEU A 56 -28.91 -13.41 -1.01
N ARG A 57 -29.23 -14.66 -1.37
CA ARG A 57 -30.63 -15.09 -1.57
C ARG A 57 -31.43 -15.15 -0.25
N GLU A 58 -30.76 -15.29 0.88
CA GLU A 58 -31.41 -15.30 2.19
C GLU A 58 -31.41 -13.87 2.76
N LEU A 59 -32.60 -13.30 2.96
CA LEU A 59 -32.74 -11.91 3.43
C LEU A 59 -31.90 -11.58 4.69
N PRO A 60 -31.84 -12.43 5.74
CA PRO A 60 -31.02 -12.13 6.92
C PRO A 60 -29.52 -12.04 6.62
N LYS A 61 -29.00 -12.92 5.74
CA LYS A 61 -27.59 -12.94 5.35
C LYS A 61 -27.26 -11.76 4.43
N ARG A 62 -28.19 -11.42 3.53
CA ARG A 62 -28.09 -10.23 2.70
C ARG A 62 -28.01 -8.95 3.53
N LEU A 63 -28.88 -8.80 4.53
CA LEU A 63 -28.84 -7.65 5.43
C LEU A 63 -27.51 -7.55 6.19
N LEU A 64 -26.92 -8.69 6.56
CA LEU A 64 -25.58 -8.72 7.17
C LEU A 64 -24.51 -8.26 6.17
N ALA A 65 -24.59 -8.69 4.91
CA ALA A 65 -23.69 -8.20 3.87
C ALA A 65 -23.86 -6.69 3.70
N ASP A 66 -25.09 -6.20 3.53
CA ASP A 66 -25.41 -4.78 3.34
C ASP A 66 -24.94 -3.91 4.51
N ALA A 67 -24.98 -4.43 5.74
CA ALA A 67 -24.48 -3.72 6.93
C ALA A 67 -22.96 -3.45 6.90
N LEU A 68 -22.21 -4.19 6.07
CA LEU A 68 -20.77 -4.02 5.88
C LEU A 68 -20.44 -3.14 4.66
N LEU A 69 -21.46 -2.51 4.07
CA LEU A 69 -21.33 -1.53 3.01
C LEU A 69 -21.57 -0.13 3.55
N TYR A 70 -20.63 0.76 3.26
CA TYR A 70 -20.78 2.18 3.53
C TYR A 70 -21.34 2.87 2.29
N ASP A 71 -22.42 3.63 2.49
CA ASP A 71 -22.89 4.58 1.50
C ASP A 71 -22.09 5.87 1.62
N VAL A 72 -21.01 5.96 0.85
CA VAL A 72 -20.11 7.11 0.81
C VAL A 72 -20.16 7.71 -0.58
N ASP A 73 -20.42 9.01 -0.64
CA ASP A 73 -20.16 9.80 -1.84
C ASP A 73 -18.66 10.02 -1.97
N THR A 74 -18.02 9.14 -2.76
CA THR A 74 -16.58 9.13 -2.96
C THR A 74 -16.08 10.45 -3.55
N GLU A 75 -16.83 11.08 -4.44
CA GLU A 75 -16.42 12.33 -5.09
C GLU A 75 -16.39 13.48 -4.07
N ALA A 76 -17.47 13.62 -3.31
CA ALA A 76 -17.55 14.62 -2.25
C ALA A 76 -16.51 14.38 -1.13
N GLU A 77 -16.17 13.13 -0.81
CA GLU A 77 -15.13 12.84 0.18
C GLU A 77 -13.71 13.10 -0.35
N ILE A 78 -13.43 12.76 -1.61
CA ILE A 78 -12.13 13.07 -2.23
C ILE A 78 -11.92 14.59 -2.26
N GLU A 79 -12.94 15.36 -2.60
CA GLU A 79 -12.87 16.82 -2.60
C GLU A 79 -12.55 17.36 -1.20
N ARG A 80 -13.26 16.88 -0.17
CA ARG A 80 -13.04 17.26 1.23
C ARG A 80 -11.65 16.88 1.71
N ALA A 81 -11.20 15.66 1.45
CA ALA A 81 -9.86 15.18 1.79
C ALA A 81 -8.79 16.02 1.09
N GLY A 82 -8.97 16.32 -0.20
CA GLY A 82 -8.06 17.17 -0.97
C GLY A 82 -7.98 18.60 -0.42
N ALA A 83 -9.10 19.18 0.02
CA ALA A 83 -9.11 20.49 0.66
C ALA A 83 -8.37 20.49 2.00
N TRP A 84 -8.50 19.42 2.79
CA TRP A 84 -7.71 19.25 4.01
C TRP A 84 -6.20 19.17 3.71
N VAL A 85 -5.78 18.34 2.77
CA VAL A 85 -4.36 18.21 2.38
C VAL A 85 -3.78 19.54 1.89
N ARG A 86 -4.53 20.32 1.10
CA ARG A 86 -4.09 21.65 0.64
C ARG A 86 -3.84 22.61 1.81
N ARG A 87 -4.78 22.68 2.76
CA ARG A 87 -4.62 23.52 3.97
C ARG A 87 -3.39 23.12 4.79
N GLU A 88 -3.19 21.82 5.00
CA GLU A 88 -2.00 21.31 5.69
C GLU A 88 -0.72 21.70 4.95
N ARG A 89 -0.67 21.54 3.62
CA ARG A 89 0.48 21.97 2.80
C ARG A 89 0.75 23.47 2.88
N GLU A 90 -0.27 24.31 2.80
CA GLU A 90 -0.13 25.76 2.93
C GLU A 90 0.39 26.14 4.31
N SER A 91 -0.07 25.47 5.37
CA SER A 91 0.42 25.66 6.73
C SER A 91 1.90 25.26 6.89
N GLN A 92 2.34 24.21 6.19
CA GLN A 92 3.73 23.75 6.20
C GLN A 92 4.64 24.62 5.33
N ALA A 93 4.14 25.18 4.23
CA ALA A 93 4.87 26.14 3.39
C ALA A 93 5.17 27.46 4.13
N GLN A 94 4.44 27.76 5.21
CA GLN A 94 4.73 28.88 6.11
C GLN A 94 5.96 28.62 7.01
N VAL A 95 6.42 27.36 7.13
CA VAL A 95 7.66 27.03 7.84
C VAL A 95 8.81 27.31 6.88
N ASP A 96 9.57 28.37 7.14
CA ASP A 96 10.79 28.70 6.40
C ASP A 96 11.85 27.61 6.62
N THR A 97 11.78 26.56 5.80
CA THR A 97 12.73 25.45 5.82
C THR A 97 14.13 25.88 5.41
N ASP A 98 14.28 26.95 4.63
CA ASP A 98 15.59 27.48 4.22
C ASP A 98 16.34 28.03 5.43
N ARG A 99 15.63 28.61 6.40
CA ARG A 99 16.21 29.01 7.70
C ARG A 99 16.67 27.82 8.55
N TYR A 100 16.03 26.66 8.45
CA TYR A 100 16.41 25.48 9.23
C TYR A 100 17.55 24.67 8.60
N TRP A 101 17.69 24.71 7.28
CA TRP A 101 18.76 24.02 6.55
C TRP A 101 19.97 24.89 6.23
N SER A 102 19.92 26.20 6.49
CA SER A 102 21.09 27.06 6.44
C SER A 102 21.88 26.99 7.74
N MET A 103 23.05 26.33 7.69
CA MET A 103 24.04 26.46 8.75
C MET A 103 24.61 27.89 8.70
N PRO A 104 24.60 28.66 9.81
CA PRO A 104 25.25 29.96 9.85
C PRO A 104 26.73 29.80 9.49
N PRO A 105 27.30 30.64 8.62
CA PRO A 105 28.68 30.47 8.13
C PRO A 105 29.73 30.58 9.25
N GLU A 106 29.40 31.27 10.34
CA GLU A 106 30.21 31.35 11.57
C GLU A 106 30.31 30.02 12.35
N LEU A 107 29.34 29.11 12.20
CA LEU A 107 29.26 27.87 12.96
C LEU A 107 30.35 26.83 12.58
N PRO A 108 30.62 26.53 11.29
CA PRO A 108 31.73 25.66 10.93
C PRO A 108 33.10 26.28 11.26
N ALA A 109 33.23 27.61 11.20
CA ALA A 109 34.47 28.29 11.60
C ALA A 109 34.73 28.19 13.11
N ALA A 110 33.69 28.34 13.93
CA ALA A 110 33.78 28.14 15.38
C ALA A 110 34.10 26.68 15.73
N LEU A 111 33.45 25.71 15.08
CA LEU A 111 33.74 24.28 15.28
C LEU A 111 35.17 23.92 14.85
N ALA A 112 35.66 24.50 13.75
CA ALA A 112 37.03 24.29 13.29
C ALA A 112 38.08 24.84 14.28
N ALA A 113 37.75 25.88 15.04
CA ALA A 113 38.63 26.44 16.06
C ALA A 113 38.72 25.56 17.32
N ASP A 114 37.66 24.81 17.63
CA ASP A 114 37.59 23.91 18.79
C ASP A 114 38.06 22.48 18.49
N LEU A 115 38.30 22.14 17.21
CA LEU A 115 38.78 20.83 16.81
C LEU A 115 40.30 20.74 16.96
N PRO A 116 40.83 19.74 17.69
CA PRO A 116 42.27 19.50 17.72
C PRO A 116 42.76 19.12 16.33
N GLU A 117 43.95 19.59 15.96
CA GLU A 117 44.61 19.25 14.71
C GLU A 117 44.80 17.72 14.65
N LEU A 118 44.04 17.06 13.77
CA LEU A 118 44.13 15.62 13.58
C LEU A 118 45.45 15.32 12.89
N GLU A 119 46.44 14.83 13.65
CA GLU A 119 47.65 14.24 13.07
C GLU A 119 47.23 13.01 12.25
N VAL A 120 47.18 13.19 10.93
CA VAL A 120 46.94 12.08 10.00
C VAL A 120 48.20 11.22 9.96
N GLY A 121 48.32 10.33 10.94
CA GLY A 121 49.30 9.25 10.91
C GLY A 121 49.01 8.29 9.75
N PRO A 122 50.02 7.51 9.29
CA PRO A 122 49.75 6.39 8.41
C PRO A 122 48.68 5.49 9.07
N PRO A 123 47.68 5.02 8.31
CA PRO A 123 46.66 4.14 8.86
C PRO A 123 47.35 2.97 9.57
N PRO A 124 46.90 2.57 10.77
CA PRO A 124 47.49 1.44 11.47
C PRO A 124 47.50 0.23 10.53
N GLU A 125 48.61 -0.51 10.49
CA GLU A 125 48.64 -1.79 9.77
C GLU A 125 47.61 -2.70 10.42
N VAL A 126 46.48 -2.88 9.75
CA VAL A 126 45.44 -3.81 10.17
C VAL A 126 45.91 -5.20 9.75
N GLU A 127 46.31 -6.01 10.73
CA GLU A 127 46.50 -7.45 10.51
C GLU A 127 45.15 -8.07 10.12
N LEU A 128 44.97 -8.36 8.84
CA LEU A 128 43.78 -9.06 8.37
C LEU A 128 43.79 -10.48 8.96
N PRO A 129 42.69 -10.96 9.56
CA PRO A 129 42.60 -12.34 10.02
C PRO A 129 42.79 -13.29 8.82
N ALA A 130 43.45 -14.43 9.02
CA ALA A 130 43.77 -15.41 7.97
C ALA A 130 42.55 -15.94 7.19
N GLU A 131 41.34 -15.67 7.68
CA GLU A 131 40.06 -15.97 7.03
C GLU A 131 39.74 -15.00 5.87
N ALA A 132 40.38 -13.83 5.80
CA ALA A 132 40.23 -12.87 4.71
C ALA A 132 40.79 -13.39 3.37
N ASP A 133 41.75 -14.32 3.40
CA ASP A 133 42.25 -15.02 2.21
C ASP A 133 41.26 -16.06 1.66
N GLN A 134 40.21 -16.39 2.43
CA GLN A 134 39.15 -17.30 1.99
C GLN A 134 38.05 -16.58 1.21
N PHE A 135 38.09 -15.24 1.13
CA PHE A 135 37.16 -14.51 0.28
C PHE A 135 37.45 -14.81 -1.19
N PRO A 136 36.42 -15.17 -1.99
CA PRO A 136 36.62 -15.41 -3.40
C PRO A 136 37.19 -14.15 -4.05
N SER A 137 38.24 -14.32 -4.85
CA SER A 137 38.90 -13.20 -5.51
C SER A 137 37.91 -12.39 -6.34
N GLN A 138 38.16 -11.08 -6.49
CA GLN A 138 37.33 -10.17 -7.28
C GLN A 138 37.01 -10.74 -8.68
N ALA A 139 37.99 -11.42 -9.30
CA ALA A 139 37.86 -12.07 -10.61
C ALA A 139 36.86 -13.25 -10.65
N PHE A 140 36.58 -13.89 -9.51
CA PHE A 140 35.54 -14.89 -9.37
C PHE A 140 34.15 -14.26 -9.24
N ILE A 141 34.04 -13.17 -8.46
CA ILE A 141 32.80 -12.41 -8.28
C ILE A 141 32.34 -11.82 -9.63
N ASP A 142 33.26 -11.24 -10.40
CA ASP A 142 32.97 -10.67 -11.72
C ASP A 142 32.52 -11.71 -12.76
N LYS A 143 32.85 -13.00 -12.57
CA LYS A 143 32.35 -14.09 -13.41
C LYS A 143 30.94 -14.55 -13.03
N LEU A 144 30.59 -14.47 -11.75
CA LEU A 144 29.25 -14.85 -11.25
C LEU A 144 28.20 -13.78 -11.54
N ILE A 145 28.61 -12.51 -11.51
CA ILE A 145 27.73 -11.38 -11.80
C ILE A 145 27.82 -11.06 -13.29
N ARG A 146 27.25 -11.93 -14.12
CA ARG A 146 26.85 -11.55 -15.49
C ARG A 146 25.40 -11.12 -15.45
N PHE A 147 25.15 -9.82 -15.50
CA PHE A 147 23.86 -9.32 -15.91
C PHE A 147 23.76 -9.53 -17.42
N ASP A 148 23.03 -10.57 -17.83
CA ASP A 148 22.65 -10.75 -19.23
C ASP A 148 21.97 -9.46 -19.71
N ARG A 149 22.41 -8.99 -20.88
CA ARG A 149 21.97 -7.74 -21.51
C ARG A 149 21.06 -8.02 -22.68
#